data_AF-A0A0R1QXC9-F1
#
_entry.id   AF-A0A0R1QXC9-F1
#
_cell.length_a   1.000
_cell.length_b   1.000
_cell.length_c   1.000
_cell.angle_alpha   90.00
_cell.angle_beta   90.00
_cell.angle_gamma   90.00
#
_symmetry.space_group_name_H-M   'P 1'
#
loop_
_entity.id
_entity.type
_entity.pdbx_description
1 polymer ?
#
loop_
_entity_poly.entity_id
_entity_poly.type
_entity_poly.pdbx_seq_one_letter_code
_entity_poly.pdbx_strand_id
1 'polypeptide(L)'
;MAAALEHQHIAVDTTLPNTGTLREDLMDLLSRFTPVISAMPATTWQALMSDLLATSVANLNLKTLQLVVSDENWITQQLPDILKHALNRGEIQQDANPTQKSLPAVMLIRQLIFTGTLTPAQVTDIVDNILLPVYCRPAH
;
A
#
# COMPACT_ATOMS: atom_id res chain seq x y z
N MET A 1 -4.09 -3.54 -23.17
CA MET A 1 -3.99 -3.27 -21.72
C MET A 1 -5.30 -2.77 -21.14
N ALA A 2 -5.99 -1.79 -21.75
CA ALA A 2 -7.30 -1.31 -21.26
C ALA A 2 -8.42 -2.38 -21.31
N ALA A 3 -8.52 -3.15 -22.41
CA ALA A 3 -9.66 -4.05 -22.63
C ALA A 3 -9.74 -5.31 -21.73
N ALA A 4 -8.63 -5.74 -21.12
CA ALA A 4 -8.62 -6.88 -20.20
C ALA A 4 -8.97 -6.49 -18.75
N LEU A 5 -8.75 -5.22 -18.40
CA LEU A 5 -9.09 -4.65 -17.09
C LEU A 5 -10.54 -4.15 -17.04
N GLU A 6 -11.16 -3.84 -18.19
CA GLU A 6 -12.58 -3.45 -18.27
C GLU A 6 -13.55 -4.58 -17.93
N HIS A 7 -13.18 -5.86 -18.10
CA HIS A 7 -14.09 -6.99 -17.85
C HIS A 7 -14.24 -7.39 -16.38
N GLN A 8 -13.38 -6.90 -15.48
CA GLN A 8 -13.50 -7.11 -14.04
C GLN A 8 -13.64 -5.76 -13.35
N HIS A 9 -14.88 -5.32 -13.13
CA HIS A 9 -15.23 -4.23 -12.21
C HIS A 9 -14.85 -4.60 -10.76
N ILE A 10 -13.55 -4.72 -10.47
CA ILE A 10 -13.07 -4.76 -9.08
C ILE A 10 -13.01 -3.29 -8.64
N ALA A 11 -14.15 -2.78 -8.17
CA ALA A 11 -14.19 -1.46 -7.55
C ALA A 11 -13.40 -1.54 -6.24
N VAL A 12 -12.27 -0.85 -6.16
CA VAL A 12 -11.58 -0.61 -4.89
C VAL A 12 -12.45 0.39 -4.13
N ASP A 13 -12.92 0.02 -2.94
CA ASP A 13 -13.60 0.96 -2.07
C ASP A 13 -12.63 2.09 -1.71
N THR A 14 -12.98 3.32 -2.06
CA THR A 14 -12.16 4.50 -1.84
C THR A 14 -12.54 5.30 -0.59
N THR A 15 -13.48 4.81 0.23
CA THR A 15 -13.86 5.45 1.48
C THR A 15 -12.68 5.53 2.44
N LEU A 16 -12.53 6.66 3.13
CA LEU A 16 -11.46 6.84 4.12
C LEU A 16 -11.73 5.93 5.35
N PRO A 17 -10.80 5.05 5.75
CA PRO A 17 -10.93 4.26 6.97
C PRO A 17 -11.01 5.13 8.22
N ASN A 18 -11.98 4.85 9.09
CA ASN A 18 -12.13 5.46 10.41
C ASN A 18 -12.88 4.49 11.35
N THR A 19 -12.23 3.39 11.63
CA THR A 19 -12.73 2.22 12.36
C THR A 19 -12.66 2.37 13.88
N GLY A 20 -11.85 3.30 14.36
CA GLY A 20 -11.72 3.63 15.79
C GLY A 20 -10.30 3.45 16.33
N THR A 21 -9.45 2.68 15.65
CA THR A 21 -8.02 2.52 15.99
C THR A 21 -7.14 2.62 14.75
N LEU A 22 -5.92 3.13 14.90
CA LEU A 22 -4.93 3.24 13.82
C LEU A 22 -4.63 1.85 13.22
N ARG A 23 -4.56 0.83 14.07
CA ARG A 23 -4.34 -0.55 13.63
C ARG A 23 -5.41 -1.00 12.64
N GLU A 24 -6.67 -0.85 13.00
CA GLU A 24 -7.80 -1.27 12.17
C GLU A 24 -7.92 -0.40 10.91
N ASP A 25 -7.64 0.90 11.01
CA ASP A 25 -7.59 1.82 9.86
C ASP A 25 -6.53 1.37 8.82
N LEU A 26 -5.35 0.95 9.28
CA LEU A 26 -4.28 0.42 8.43
C LEU A 26 -4.60 -0.97 7.87
N MET A 27 -5.25 -1.83 8.66
CA MET A 27 -5.70 -3.14 8.19
C MET A 27 -6.74 -3.01 7.07
N ASP A 28 -7.72 -2.12 7.24
CA ASP A 28 -8.73 -1.83 6.22
C ASP A 28 -8.08 -1.27 4.95
N LEU A 29 -7.20 -0.27 5.09
CA LEU A 29 -6.47 0.33 3.98
C LEU A 29 -5.76 -0.72 3.10
N LEU A 30 -4.99 -1.63 3.71
CA LEU A 30 -4.25 -2.64 2.96
C LEU A 30 -5.14 -3.77 2.42
N SER A 31 -6.17 -4.18 3.18
CA SER A 31 -7.06 -5.29 2.80
C SER A 31 -7.89 -4.97 1.56
N ARG A 32 -8.12 -3.68 1.25
CA ARG A 32 -8.79 -3.24 0.01
C ARG A 32 -8.03 -3.65 -1.26
N PHE A 33 -6.74 -3.94 -1.16
CA PHE A 33 -5.92 -4.42 -2.29
C PHE A 33 -5.89 -5.93 -2.43
N THR A 34 -6.26 -6.69 -1.40
CA THR A 34 -6.33 -8.15 -1.44
C THR A 34 -7.14 -8.70 -2.62
N PRO A 35 -8.35 -8.20 -2.95
CA PRO A 35 -9.11 -8.71 -4.10
C PRO A 35 -8.42 -8.41 -5.44
N VAL A 36 -7.79 -7.24 -5.59
CA VAL A 36 -7.06 -6.87 -6.81
C VAL A 36 -5.85 -7.79 -7.01
N ILE A 37 -5.06 -8.01 -5.95
CA ILE A 37 -3.87 -8.85 -6.02
C ILE A 37 -4.27 -10.32 -6.21
N SER A 38 -5.38 -10.75 -5.63
CA SER A 38 -5.86 -12.13 -5.74
C SER A 38 -6.62 -12.42 -7.05
N ALA A 39 -6.86 -11.40 -7.89
CA ALA A 39 -7.52 -11.56 -9.20
C ALA A 39 -6.64 -12.30 -10.23
N MET A 40 -5.33 -12.34 -10.01
CA MET A 40 -4.37 -13.02 -10.87
C MET A 40 -3.46 -13.97 -10.08
N PRO A 41 -2.94 -15.04 -10.71
CA PRO A 41 -1.95 -15.90 -10.07
C PRO A 41 -0.70 -15.13 -9.65
N ALA A 42 -0.08 -15.55 -8.56
CA ALA A 42 1.14 -14.93 -8.03
C ALA A 42 2.27 -14.83 -9.07
N THR A 43 2.44 -15.86 -9.88
CA THR A 43 3.45 -15.91 -10.95
C THR A 43 3.21 -14.85 -12.03
N THR A 44 1.95 -14.50 -12.29
CA THR A 44 1.59 -13.43 -13.23
C THR A 44 2.03 -12.07 -12.67
N TRP A 45 1.74 -11.79 -11.39
CA TRP A 45 2.22 -10.56 -10.74
C TRP A 45 3.74 -10.45 -10.75
N GLN A 46 4.44 -11.51 -10.37
CA GLN A 46 5.90 -11.53 -10.34
C GLN A 46 6.51 -11.31 -11.73
N ALA A 47 5.94 -11.93 -12.77
CA ALA A 47 6.37 -11.74 -14.15
C ALA A 47 6.15 -10.29 -14.61
N LEU A 48 4.96 -9.72 -14.35
CA LEU A 48 4.64 -8.33 -14.70
C LEU A 48 5.56 -7.34 -13.99
N MET A 49 5.82 -7.55 -12.69
CA MET A 49 6.72 -6.69 -11.92
C MET A 49 8.16 -6.80 -12.41
N SER A 50 8.61 -8.01 -12.76
CA SER A 50 9.95 -8.22 -13.33
C SER A 50 10.12 -7.52 -14.67
N ASP A 51 9.12 -7.60 -15.54
CA ASP A 51 9.11 -6.93 -16.84
C ASP A 51 9.06 -5.40 -16.70
N LEU A 52 8.24 -4.90 -15.76
CA LEU A 52 8.21 -3.48 -15.41
C LEU A 52 9.57 -2.97 -14.92
N LEU A 53 10.22 -3.70 -14.01
CA LEU A 53 11.54 -3.34 -13.51
C LEU A 53 12.60 -3.37 -14.62
N ALA A 54 12.61 -4.43 -15.43
CA ALA A 54 13.53 -4.56 -16.56
C ALA A 54 13.35 -3.41 -17.57
N THR A 55 12.11 -3.09 -17.91
CA THR A 55 11.76 -2.00 -18.83
C THR A 55 12.10 -0.62 -18.25
N SER A 56 11.84 -0.39 -16.96
CA SER A 56 12.19 0.86 -16.29
C SER A 56 13.70 1.08 -16.22
N VAL A 57 14.48 0.03 -15.94
CA VAL A 57 15.95 0.10 -15.93
C VAL A 57 16.49 0.31 -17.34
N ALA A 58 16.00 -0.46 -18.32
CA ALA A 58 16.45 -0.37 -19.72
C ALA A 58 16.20 1.03 -20.32
N ASN A 59 15.08 1.65 -19.96
CA ASN A 59 14.71 2.96 -20.49
C ASN A 59 15.15 4.13 -19.59
N LEU A 60 15.89 3.87 -18.50
CA LEU A 60 16.18 4.85 -17.44
C LEU A 60 14.93 5.61 -16.97
N ASN A 61 13.77 4.98 -17.08
CA ASN A 61 12.47 5.59 -16.85
C ASN A 61 11.84 4.97 -15.61
N LEU A 62 12.23 5.52 -14.46
CA LEU A 62 11.68 5.16 -13.16
C LEU A 62 10.29 5.77 -12.91
N LYS A 63 9.71 6.54 -13.86
CA LYS A 63 8.41 7.19 -13.66
C LYS A 63 7.29 6.20 -13.31
N THR A 64 7.33 4.99 -13.88
CA THR A 64 6.33 3.96 -13.57
C THR A 64 6.43 3.50 -12.12
N LEU A 65 7.64 3.38 -11.56
CA LEU A 65 7.83 3.08 -10.15
C LEU A 65 7.50 4.27 -9.26
N GLN A 66 7.86 5.49 -9.71
CA GLN A 66 7.53 6.73 -9.03
C GLN A 66 6.03 6.91 -8.90
N LEU A 67 5.23 6.63 -9.93
CA LEU A 67 3.76 6.75 -9.88
C LEU A 67 3.16 5.91 -8.74
N VAL A 68 3.69 4.70 -8.50
CA VAL A 68 3.17 3.81 -7.45
C VAL A 68 3.55 4.26 -6.03
N VAL A 69 4.65 4.98 -5.86
CA VAL A 69 5.07 5.54 -4.55
C VAL A 69 4.86 7.05 -4.43
N SER A 70 4.31 7.68 -5.46
CA SER A 70 4.09 9.12 -5.51
C SER A 70 2.91 9.54 -4.63
N ASP A 71 2.84 10.85 -4.38
CA ASP A 71 1.72 11.49 -3.69
C ASP A 71 0.40 11.39 -4.47
N GLU A 72 0.43 10.96 -5.74
CA GLU A 72 -0.75 10.70 -6.57
C GLU A 72 -1.32 9.29 -6.38
N ASN A 73 -0.60 8.38 -5.74
CA ASN A 73 -1.13 7.05 -5.43
C ASN A 73 -2.21 7.16 -4.33
N TRP A 74 -3.36 6.51 -4.55
CA TRP A 74 -4.51 6.55 -3.64
C TRP A 74 -4.12 6.21 -2.18
N ILE A 75 -3.22 5.25 -1.97
CA ILE A 75 -2.73 4.88 -0.63
C ILE A 75 -2.02 6.05 0.04
N THR A 76 -1.14 6.72 -0.69
CA THR A 76 -0.39 7.88 -0.22
C THR A 76 -1.31 9.07 0.05
N GLN A 77 -2.48 9.12 -0.60
CA GLN A 77 -3.50 10.16 -0.36
C GLN A 77 -4.37 9.89 0.86
N GLN A 78 -4.70 8.63 1.16
CA GLN A 78 -5.55 8.30 2.32
C GLN A 78 -4.78 8.30 3.64
N LEU A 79 -3.50 7.91 3.61
CA LEU A 79 -2.70 7.77 4.82
C LEU A 79 -2.57 9.06 5.65
N PRO A 80 -2.37 10.27 5.08
CA PRO A 80 -2.35 11.52 5.84
C PRO A 80 -3.59 11.72 6.70
N ASP A 81 -4.78 11.41 6.19
CA ASP A 81 -6.02 11.56 6.93
C ASP A 81 -6.19 10.48 8.00
N ILE A 82 -5.78 9.24 7.73
CA ILE A 82 -5.73 8.16 8.74
C ILE A 82 -4.82 8.54 9.91
N LEU A 83 -3.61 9.04 9.62
CA LEU A 83 -2.65 9.46 10.64
C LEU A 83 -3.15 10.68 11.41
N LYS A 84 -3.85 11.60 10.76
CA LYS A 84 -4.52 12.73 11.41
C LYS A 84 -5.60 12.26 12.39
N HIS A 85 -6.40 11.26 12.04
CA HIS A 85 -7.35 10.68 12.98
C HIS A 85 -6.65 10.03 14.19
N ALA A 86 -5.59 9.27 13.95
CA ALA A 86 -4.80 8.65 15.02
C ALA A 86 -4.16 9.68 15.96
N LEU A 87 -3.68 10.81 15.42
CA LEU A 87 -3.19 11.96 16.19
C LEU A 87 -4.28 12.54 17.09
N ASN A 88 -5.47 12.79 16.52
CA ASN A 88 -6.59 13.34 17.27
C ASN A 88 -7.07 12.40 18.38
N ARG A 89 -6.92 11.08 18.19
CA ARG A 89 -7.24 10.05 19.19
C ARG A 89 -6.12 9.85 20.23
N GLY A 90 -4.94 10.44 20.01
CA GLY A 90 -3.78 10.29 20.88
C GLY A 90 -3.07 8.93 20.75
N GLU A 91 -3.31 8.18 19.67
CA GLU A 91 -2.66 6.88 19.41
C GLU A 91 -1.21 7.04 18.95
N ILE A 92 -0.87 8.18 18.33
CA ILE A 92 0.48 8.55 17.92
C ILE A 92 0.81 9.95 18.43
N GLN A 93 2.10 10.20 18.69
CA GLN A 93 2.54 11.45 19.34
C GLN A 93 2.81 12.59 18.35
N GLN A 94 3.09 12.26 17.09
CA GLN A 94 3.40 13.22 16.03
C GLN A 94 3.03 12.65 14.65
N ASP A 95 2.94 13.53 13.66
CA ASP A 95 2.69 13.12 12.28
C ASP A 95 3.93 12.44 11.68
N ALA A 96 3.68 11.53 10.74
CA ALA A 96 4.73 10.81 10.03
C ALA A 96 5.41 11.72 8.99
N ASN A 97 6.73 11.57 8.84
CA ASN A 97 7.47 12.24 7.78
C ASN A 97 7.13 11.64 6.39
N PRO A 98 7.49 12.30 5.27
CA PRO A 98 7.16 11.82 3.92
C PRO A 98 7.61 10.38 3.63
N THR A 99 8.78 9.98 4.13
CA THR A 99 9.30 8.60 3.96
C THR A 99 8.47 7.58 4.74
N GLN A 100 8.04 7.90 5.95
CA GLN A 100 7.15 7.04 6.73
C GLN A 100 5.76 6.95 6.08
N LYS A 101 5.31 8.02 5.41
CA LYS A 101 4.02 8.06 4.70
C LYS A 101 4.01 7.22 3.41
N SER A 102 5.15 7.07 2.73
CA SER A 102 5.22 6.21 1.54
C SER A 102 5.34 4.71 1.87
N LEU A 103 5.62 4.36 3.13
CA LEU A 103 5.92 2.99 3.54
C LEU A 103 4.83 1.96 3.21
N PRO A 104 3.52 2.22 3.41
CA PRO A 104 2.49 1.23 3.09
C PRO A 104 2.47 0.88 1.59
N ALA A 105 2.65 1.87 0.72
CA ALA A 105 2.76 1.63 -0.72
C ALA A 105 4.00 0.79 -1.07
N VAL A 106 5.14 1.07 -0.44
CA VAL A 106 6.37 0.27 -0.62
C VAL A 106 6.18 -1.18 -0.19
N MET A 107 5.45 -1.43 0.91
CA MET A 107 5.16 -2.80 1.37
C MET A 107 4.31 -3.59 0.38
N LEU A 108 3.32 -2.95 -0.25
CA LEU A 108 2.52 -3.61 -1.29
C LEU A 108 3.33 -3.94 -2.54
N ILE A 109 4.16 -3.00 -3.00
CA ILE A 109 5.06 -3.24 -4.15
C ILE A 109 5.99 -4.40 -3.85
N ARG A 110 6.58 -4.44 -2.65
CA ARG A 110 7.41 -5.56 -2.20
C ARG A 110 6.64 -6.88 -2.32
N GLN A 111 5.40 -6.91 -1.85
CA GLN A 111 4.56 -8.12 -1.89
C GLN A 111 4.29 -8.56 -3.34
N LEU A 112 3.97 -7.64 -4.24
CA LEU A 112 3.79 -7.94 -5.66
C LEU A 112 5.06 -8.52 -6.32
N ILE A 113 6.22 -7.94 -6.02
CA ILE A 113 7.51 -8.38 -6.59
C ILE A 113 7.90 -9.76 -6.08
N PHE A 114 7.84 -9.99 -4.76
CA PHE A 114 8.45 -11.17 -4.16
C PHE A 114 7.47 -12.32 -3.95
N THR A 115 6.21 -12.06 -3.60
CA THR A 115 5.24 -13.12 -3.29
C THR A 115 4.08 -13.18 -4.26
N GLY A 116 3.82 -12.10 -5.02
CA GLY A 116 2.66 -11.98 -5.91
C GLY A 116 1.32 -12.14 -5.19
N THR A 117 1.28 -11.98 -3.87
CA THR A 117 0.14 -12.29 -3.00
C THR A 117 0.00 -11.28 -1.88
N LEU A 118 -1.23 -11.06 -1.40
CA LEU A 118 -1.52 -10.26 -0.21
C LEU A 118 -2.62 -10.94 0.61
N THR A 119 -2.24 -11.93 1.41
CA THR A 119 -3.15 -12.67 2.29
C THR A 119 -3.47 -11.87 3.56
N PRO A 120 -4.59 -12.16 4.25
CA PRO A 120 -4.90 -11.52 5.53
C PRO A 120 -3.78 -11.64 6.57
N ALA A 121 -3.08 -12.78 6.60
CA ALA A 121 -1.93 -12.97 7.49
C ALA A 121 -0.75 -12.04 7.13
N GLN A 122 -0.48 -11.83 5.84
CA GLN A 122 0.54 -10.89 5.39
C GLN A 122 0.15 -9.44 5.70
N VAL A 123 -1.13 -9.08 5.55
CA VAL A 123 -1.62 -7.75 5.95
C VAL A 123 -1.41 -7.53 7.44
N THR A 124 -1.83 -8.47 8.28
CA THR A 124 -1.61 -8.41 9.74
C THR A 124 -0.14 -8.26 10.08
N ASP A 125 0.74 -9.05 9.46
CA ASP A 125 2.19 -8.97 9.68
C ASP A 125 2.76 -7.60 9.30
N ILE A 126 2.37 -7.05 8.14
CA ILE A 126 2.78 -5.72 7.69
C ILE A 126 2.30 -4.64 8.68
N VAL A 127 1.04 -4.70 9.11
CA VAL A 127 0.48 -3.68 10.02
C VAL A 127 1.13 -3.77 11.40
N ASP A 128 1.15 -4.96 12.00
CA ASP A 128 1.53 -5.14 13.40
C ASP A 128 3.04 -5.05 13.62
N ASN A 129 3.83 -5.60 12.68
CA ASN A 129 5.27 -5.71 12.86
C ASN A 129 6.08 -4.62 12.14
N ILE A 130 5.46 -3.86 11.22
CA ILE A 130 6.16 -2.83 10.44
C ILE A 130 5.49 -1.46 10.62
N LEU A 131 4.23 -1.31 10.21
CA LEU A 131 3.60 0.01 10.13
C LEU A 131 3.33 0.62 11.51
N LEU A 132 2.70 -0.12 12.42
CA LEU A 132 2.43 0.36 13.78
C LEU A 132 3.71 0.75 14.53
N PRO A 133 4.77 -0.07 14.57
CA PRO A 133 6.04 0.33 15.18
C PRO A 133 6.66 1.59 14.57
N VAL A 134 6.43 1.85 13.28
CA VAL A 134 6.95 3.05 12.61
C VAL A 134 6.16 4.30 12.98
N TYR A 135 4.84 4.21 13.15
CA TYR A 135 3.97 5.36 13.45
C TYR A 135 3.83 5.64 14.95
N CYS A 136 3.82 4.61 15.79
CA CYS A 136 3.63 4.75 17.23
C CYS A 136 4.94 4.99 17.99
N ARG A 137 6.11 4.86 17.35
CA ARG A 137 7.39 5.12 18.01
C ARG A 137 7.60 6.63 18.17
N PRO A 138 7.98 7.12 19.36
CA PRO A 138 8.40 8.50 19.54
C PRO A 138 9.59 8.83 18.64
N ALA A 139 9.60 9.98 17.98
CA ALA A 139 10.81 10.43 17.28
C ALA A 139 11.86 10.73 18.35
N HIS A 140 13.05 10.17 18.16
CA HIS A 140 14.23 10.52 18.92
C HIS A 140 14.73 11.91 18.55
#